data_AF-A0A497RR82-F1
#
_entry.id   AF-A0A497RR82-F1
#
_cell.length_a   1.000
_cell.length_b   1.000
_cell.length_c   1.000
_cell.angle_alpha   90.00
_cell.angle_beta   90.00
_cell.angle_gamma   90.00
#
_symmetry.space_group_name_H-M   'P 1'
#
loop_
_entity.id
_entity.type
_entity.pdbx_description
1 polymer ?
#
loop_
_entity_poly.entity_id
_entity_poly.type
_entity_poly.pdbx_seq_one_letter_code
_entity_poly.pdbx_strand_id
1 'polypeptide(L)'
;RDERELIEKLEKNGRPPSEFLSMITKHLGERGEIPIEKPIEENFMEIKERTEKKIKERTEEEKKIKERTEEEIDELKKTLRIIDRLIGELTMDAKKKFVASENFDEYKKLHEVVFNYQGKTEQREYVKENTKKVLMEMDKLLEKLPEEAIDKFSKSDDFEQYNKVLEMYGI
;
A
#
# COMPACT_ATOMS: atom_id res chain seq x y z
N ARG A 1 -17.91 18.44 -7.83
CA ARG A 1 -19.28 18.37 -7.29
C ARG A 1 -19.36 19.19 -6.01
N ASP A 2 -19.65 20.48 -6.00
CA ASP A 2 -19.50 21.60 -6.95
C ASP A 2 -19.90 22.80 -6.07
N GLU A 3 -18.95 23.65 -5.67
CA GLU A 3 -19.23 24.87 -4.89
C GLU A 3 -20.25 25.79 -5.60
N ARG A 4 -20.35 25.65 -6.92
CA ARG A 4 -21.34 26.31 -7.78
C ARG A 4 -22.78 25.88 -7.47
N GLU A 5 -23.00 24.64 -7.03
CA GLU A 5 -24.34 24.10 -6.73
C GLU A 5 -24.91 24.65 -5.42
N LEU A 6 -24.03 25.04 -4.48
CA LEU A 6 -24.41 25.70 -3.21
C LEU A 6 -24.79 27.17 -3.43
N ILE A 7 -24.06 27.87 -4.31
CA ILE A 7 -24.32 29.26 -4.65
C ILE A 7 -25.63 29.39 -5.45
N GLU A 8 -25.88 28.47 -6.39
CA GLU A 8 -27.11 28.46 -7.19
C GLU A 8 -28.38 28.17 -6.35
N LYS A 9 -28.24 27.39 -5.25
CA LYS A 9 -29.33 27.19 -4.28
C LYS A 9 -29.63 28.42 -3.44
N LEU A 10 -28.64 29.27 -3.19
CA LEU A 10 -28.82 30.52 -2.43
C LEU A 10 -29.50 31.60 -3.28
N GLU A 11 -29.17 31.68 -4.58
CA GLU A 11 -29.80 32.65 -5.50
C GLU A 11 -31.28 32.33 -5.81
N LYS A 12 -31.67 31.04 -5.79
CA LYS A 12 -33.07 30.62 -6.03
C LYS A 12 -34.08 31.09 -4.97
N ASN A 13 -33.62 31.52 -3.80
CA ASN A 13 -34.49 32.06 -2.74
C ASN A 13 -34.65 33.59 -2.80
N GLY A 14 -34.15 34.23 -3.86
CA GLY A 14 -34.46 35.63 -4.18
C GLY A 14 -33.97 36.68 -3.18
N ARG A 15 -33.09 36.32 -2.23
CA ARG A 15 -32.47 37.29 -1.31
C ARG A 15 -30.97 37.39 -1.55
N PRO A 16 -30.44 38.60 -1.76
CA PRO A 16 -29.02 38.79 -1.95
C PRO A 16 -28.25 38.43 -0.66
N PRO A 17 -27.06 37.80 -0.75
CA PRO A 17 -26.25 37.40 0.41
C PRO A 17 -25.93 38.53 1.41
N SER A 18 -25.96 39.78 0.96
CA SER A 18 -25.77 40.98 1.78
C SER A 18 -26.90 41.20 2.79
N GLU A 19 -28.14 40.81 2.47
CA GLU A 19 -29.27 40.93 3.40
C GLU A 19 -29.20 39.91 4.54
N PHE A 20 -28.63 38.73 4.29
CA PHE A 20 -28.47 37.70 5.31
C PHE A 20 -27.42 38.12 6.36
N LEU A 21 -26.30 38.68 5.91
CA LEU A 21 -25.26 39.23 6.80
C LEU A 21 -25.76 40.46 7.57
N SER A 22 -26.56 41.31 6.94
CA SER A 22 -27.25 42.44 7.59
C SER A 22 -28.25 42.00 8.66
N MET A 23 -29.00 40.91 8.43
CA MET A 23 -29.92 40.37 9.43
C MET A 23 -29.20 39.81 10.66
N ILE A 24 -28.05 39.16 10.46
CA ILE A 24 -27.21 38.64 11.55
C ILE A 24 -26.62 39.80 12.37
N THR A 25 -26.09 40.84 11.71
CA THR A 25 -25.52 42.00 12.43
C THR A 25 -26.58 42.83 13.14
N LYS A 26 -27.80 42.94 12.57
CA LYS A 26 -28.92 43.66 13.21
C LYS A 26 -29.50 42.89 14.40
N HIS A 27 -29.54 41.55 14.37
CA HIS A 27 -29.95 40.73 15.52
C HIS A 27 -28.89 40.71 16.65
N LEU A 28 -27.64 41.01 16.35
CA LEU A 28 -26.55 41.11 17.33
C LEU A 28 -26.50 42.47 18.06
N GLY A 29 -27.24 43.49 17.61
CA GLY A 29 -27.24 44.83 18.21
C GLY A 29 -28.32 45.09 19.27
N GLU A 30 -29.37 44.25 19.36
CA GLU A 30 -30.55 44.54 20.19
C GLU A 30 -30.75 43.60 21.39
N ARG A 31 -29.85 42.63 21.62
CA ARG A 31 -29.86 41.81 22.84
C ARG A 31 -28.61 42.08 23.65
N GLY A 32 -28.83 42.62 24.84
CA GLY A 32 -27.80 43.08 25.77
C GLY A 32 -26.64 42.10 25.95
N GLU A 33 -25.47 42.71 26.12
CA GLU A 33 -24.28 42.21 26.82
C GLU A 33 -24.19 40.68 26.96
N ILE A 34 -23.64 40.03 25.92
CA ILE A 34 -22.99 38.73 26.12
C ILE A 34 -21.55 39.05 26.54
N PRO A 35 -21.09 38.63 27.73
CA PRO A 35 -19.69 38.73 28.08
C PRO A 35 -18.91 37.84 27.11
N ILE A 36 -18.09 38.45 26.25
CA ILE A 36 -17.13 37.73 25.42
C ILE A 36 -15.99 37.29 26.34
N GLU A 37 -16.19 36.23 27.11
CA GLU A 37 -15.11 35.58 27.87
C GLU A 37 -14.28 34.69 26.92
N LYS A 38 -13.20 35.27 26.39
CA LYS A 38 -12.02 34.66 25.73
C LYS A 38 -12.20 33.99 24.34
N PRO A 39 -11.15 34.06 23.50
CA PRO A 39 -11.29 34.47 22.11
C PRO A 39 -11.46 33.29 21.15
N ILE A 40 -12.33 33.46 20.16
CA ILE A 40 -12.57 32.53 19.05
C ILE A 40 -11.25 32.14 18.33
N GLU A 41 -10.22 32.99 18.40
CA GLU A 41 -8.89 32.77 17.85
C GLU A 41 -8.08 31.66 18.55
N GLU A 42 -8.18 31.50 19.87
CA GLU A 42 -7.47 30.43 20.61
C GLU A 42 -8.00 29.04 20.21
N ASN A 43 -9.33 28.90 20.10
CA ASN A 43 -9.98 27.67 19.63
C ASN A 43 -9.61 27.34 18.17
N PHE A 44 -9.51 28.35 17.29
CA PHE A 44 -9.13 28.14 15.90
C PHE A 44 -7.67 27.69 15.75
N MET A 45 -6.75 28.27 16.54
CA MET A 45 -5.35 27.84 16.57
C MET A 45 -5.20 26.41 17.08
N GLU A 46 -5.89 26.02 18.16
CA GLU A 46 -5.87 24.63 18.66
C GLU A 46 -6.41 23.63 17.64
N ILE A 47 -7.51 23.96 16.93
CA ILE A 47 -8.08 23.09 15.89
C ILE A 47 -7.11 22.93 14.72
N LYS A 48 -6.48 24.01 14.28
CA LYS A 48 -5.47 23.99 13.21
C LYS A 48 -4.27 23.13 13.62
N GLU A 49 -3.74 23.33 14.82
CA GLU A 49 -2.59 22.57 15.33
C GLU A 49 -2.90 21.07 15.48
N ARG A 50 -4.10 20.71 15.98
CA ARG A 50 -4.57 19.31 16.05
C ARG A 50 -4.73 18.69 14.66
N THR A 51 -5.21 19.45 13.69
CA THR A 51 -5.41 18.98 12.31
C THR A 51 -4.07 18.77 11.61
N GLU A 52 -3.13 19.71 11.77
CA GLU A 52 -1.77 19.60 11.24
C GLU A 52 -1.01 18.42 11.86
N LYS A 53 -1.15 18.17 13.17
CA LYS A 53 -0.59 16.98 13.83
C LYS A 53 -1.14 15.69 13.22
N LYS A 54 -2.46 15.57 13.09
CA LYS A 54 -3.09 14.39 12.47
C LYS A 54 -2.66 14.17 11.02
N ILE A 55 -2.48 15.24 10.25
CA ILE A 55 -2.00 15.14 8.86
C ILE A 55 -0.55 14.63 8.85
N LYS A 56 0.32 15.22 9.68
CA LYS A 56 1.72 14.76 9.80
C LYS A 56 1.83 13.30 10.22
N GLU A 57 1.07 12.87 11.22
CA GLU A 57 1.02 11.47 11.67
C GLU A 57 0.63 10.52 10.54
N ARG A 58 -0.44 10.85 9.79
CA ARG A 58 -0.86 10.05 8.63
C ARG A 58 0.20 9.99 7.53
N THR A 59 0.84 11.11 7.21
CA THR A 59 1.91 11.16 6.21
C THR A 59 3.12 10.32 6.64
N GLU A 60 3.46 10.31 7.93
CA GLU A 60 4.56 9.54 8.47
C GLU A 60 4.26 8.02 8.51
N GLU A 61 3.02 7.65 8.83
CA GLU A 61 2.54 6.26 8.72
C GLU A 61 2.56 5.76 7.27
N GLU A 62 2.06 6.55 6.32
CA GLU A 62 2.10 6.21 4.89
C GLU A 62 3.53 6.01 4.39
N LYS A 63 4.46 6.85 4.84
CA LYS A 63 5.89 6.73 4.51
C LYS A 63 6.48 5.43 5.06
N LYS A 64 6.21 5.09 6.34
CA LYS A 64 6.67 3.84 6.96
C LYS A 64 6.09 2.59 6.27
N ILE A 65 4.81 2.64 5.87
CA ILE A 65 4.18 1.55 5.12
C ILE A 65 4.86 1.38 3.76
N LYS A 66 5.16 2.49 3.08
CA LYS A 66 5.83 2.48 1.79
C LYS A 66 7.25 1.93 1.88
N GLU A 67 8.05 2.38 2.86
CA GLU A 67 9.41 1.89 3.11
C GLU A 67 9.42 0.39 3.41
N ARG A 68 8.53 -0.09 4.29
CA ARG A 68 8.37 -1.53 4.55
C ARG A 68 8.04 -2.33 3.29
N THR A 69 7.13 -1.82 2.46
CA THR A 69 6.75 -2.50 1.21
C THR A 69 7.92 -2.57 0.22
N GLU A 70 8.77 -1.55 0.15
CA GLU A 70 9.95 -1.54 -0.72
C GLU A 70 11.00 -2.57 -0.26
N GLU A 71 11.25 -2.67 1.03
CA GLU A 71 12.12 -3.69 1.61
C GLU A 71 11.60 -5.11 1.33
N GLU A 72 10.31 -5.37 1.55
CA GLU A 72 9.66 -6.66 1.25
C GLU A 72 9.82 -7.04 -0.23
N ILE A 73 9.68 -6.08 -1.14
CA ILE A 73 9.84 -6.30 -2.59
C ILE A 73 11.30 -6.63 -2.94
N ASP A 74 12.27 -5.97 -2.32
CA ASP A 74 13.68 -6.25 -2.57
C ASP A 74 14.10 -7.63 -2.05
N GLU A 75 13.59 -8.04 -0.90
CA GLU A 75 13.76 -9.41 -0.39
C GLU A 75 13.12 -10.43 -1.34
N LEU A 76 11.91 -10.15 -1.84
CA LEU A 76 11.23 -11.00 -2.81
C LEU A 76 12.02 -11.11 -4.13
N LYS A 77 12.61 -10.02 -4.63
CA LYS A 77 13.49 -10.06 -5.82
C LYS A 77 14.67 -11.00 -5.62
N LYS A 78 15.32 -10.97 -4.45
CA LYS A 78 16.43 -11.88 -4.13
C LYS A 78 15.96 -13.34 -4.16
N THR A 79 14.83 -13.62 -3.51
CA THR A 79 14.25 -14.98 -3.45
C THR A 79 13.84 -15.49 -4.83
N LEU A 80 13.24 -14.66 -5.69
CA LEU A 80 12.91 -15.05 -7.07
C LEU A 80 14.16 -15.41 -7.88
N ARG A 81 15.27 -14.68 -7.72
CA ARG A 81 16.55 -15.05 -8.37
C ARG A 81 17.10 -16.38 -7.89
N ILE A 82 16.92 -16.69 -6.61
CA ILE A 82 17.30 -17.99 -6.05
C ILE A 82 16.45 -19.09 -6.69
N ILE A 83 15.13 -18.88 -6.76
CA ILE A 83 14.19 -19.80 -7.43
C ILE A 83 14.57 -20.00 -8.89
N ASP A 84 14.89 -18.95 -9.65
CA ASP A 84 15.33 -19.07 -11.05
C ASP A 84 16.57 -19.97 -11.19
N ARG A 85 17.56 -19.78 -10.31
CA ARG A 85 18.78 -20.60 -10.29
C ARG A 85 18.45 -22.05 -10.00
N LEU A 86 17.61 -22.31 -9.01
CA LEU A 86 17.20 -23.65 -8.63
C LEU A 86 16.35 -24.33 -9.71
N ILE A 87 15.44 -23.61 -10.36
CA ILE A 87 14.73 -24.11 -11.55
C ILE A 87 15.75 -24.51 -12.62
N GLY A 88 16.86 -23.78 -12.76
CA GLY A 88 17.99 -24.13 -13.62
C GLY A 88 18.69 -25.46 -13.27
N GLU A 89 18.59 -25.95 -12.04
CA GLU A 89 19.16 -27.23 -11.58
C GLU A 89 18.17 -28.40 -11.68
N LEU A 90 16.89 -28.13 -11.96
CA LEU A 90 15.91 -29.20 -12.17
C LEU A 90 16.27 -30.08 -13.38
N THR A 91 15.80 -31.33 -13.33
CA THR A 91 15.89 -32.25 -14.47
C THR A 91 15.15 -31.70 -15.68
N MET A 92 15.59 -32.06 -16.89
CA MET A 92 14.97 -31.59 -18.14
C MET A 92 13.47 -31.92 -18.21
N ASP A 93 13.06 -33.07 -17.69
CA ASP A 93 11.65 -33.49 -17.70
C ASP A 93 10.81 -32.68 -16.72
N ALA A 94 11.34 -32.38 -15.52
CA ALA A 94 10.66 -31.52 -14.55
C ALA A 94 10.51 -30.09 -15.08
N LYS A 95 11.56 -29.54 -15.70
CA LYS A 95 11.52 -28.21 -16.35
C LYS A 95 10.46 -28.15 -17.44
N LYS A 96 10.41 -29.14 -18.34
CA LYS A 96 9.42 -29.18 -19.42
C LYS A 96 7.99 -29.21 -18.88
N LYS A 97 7.74 -30.00 -17.84
CA LYS A 97 6.42 -30.06 -17.18
C LYS A 97 6.05 -28.72 -16.55
N PHE A 98 7.01 -28.07 -15.89
CA PHE A 98 6.80 -26.78 -15.26
C PHE A 98 6.49 -25.68 -16.30
N VAL A 99 7.30 -25.54 -17.34
CA VAL A 99 7.11 -24.53 -18.40
C VAL A 99 5.76 -24.69 -19.12
N ALA A 100 5.23 -25.91 -19.19
CA ALA A 100 3.92 -26.18 -19.78
C ALA A 100 2.73 -26.00 -18.81
N SER A 101 2.97 -25.62 -17.55
CA SER A 101 1.95 -25.51 -16.52
C SER A 101 1.49 -24.07 -16.29
N GLU A 102 0.25 -23.89 -15.81
CA GLU A 102 -0.29 -22.58 -15.40
C GLU A 102 0.54 -21.94 -14.29
N ASN A 103 1.19 -22.76 -13.43
CA ASN A 103 2.09 -22.28 -12.39
C ASN A 103 3.28 -21.49 -12.95
N PHE A 104 3.74 -21.80 -14.17
CA PHE A 104 4.81 -21.04 -14.81
C PHE A 104 4.33 -19.66 -15.27
N ASP A 105 3.11 -19.56 -15.78
CA ASP A 105 2.53 -18.27 -16.16
C ASP A 105 2.31 -17.37 -14.94
N GLU A 106 1.83 -17.93 -13.83
CA GLU A 106 1.68 -17.22 -12.56
C GLU A 106 3.04 -16.76 -12.00
N TYR A 107 4.03 -17.66 -12.01
CA TYR A 107 5.41 -17.35 -11.60
C TYR A 107 5.99 -16.23 -12.46
N LYS A 108 5.89 -16.33 -13.78
CA LYS A 108 6.39 -15.33 -14.72
C LYS A 108 5.73 -13.98 -14.50
N LYS A 109 4.42 -13.95 -14.27
CA LYS A 109 3.69 -12.70 -14.01
C LYS A 109 4.10 -12.07 -12.68
N LEU A 110 4.28 -12.87 -11.63
CA LEU A 110 4.82 -12.35 -10.36
C LEU A 110 6.23 -11.80 -10.55
N HIS A 111 7.09 -12.54 -11.25
CA HIS A 111 8.44 -12.12 -11.57
C HIS A 111 8.45 -10.79 -12.31
N GLU A 112 7.62 -10.63 -13.34
CA GLU A 112 7.50 -9.37 -14.09
C GLU A 112 7.06 -8.20 -13.19
N VAL A 113 6.02 -8.38 -12.37
CA VAL A 113 5.50 -7.32 -11.49
C VAL A 113 6.53 -6.92 -10.43
N VAL A 114 7.23 -7.87 -9.84
CA VAL A 114 8.22 -7.63 -8.77
C VAL A 114 9.47 -6.94 -9.31
N PHE A 115 9.99 -7.36 -10.48
CA PHE A 115 11.17 -6.72 -11.08
C PHE A 115 10.87 -5.35 -11.68
N ASN A 116 9.65 -5.13 -12.16
CA ASN A 116 9.18 -3.83 -12.66
C ASN A 116 8.41 -3.04 -11.59
N TYR A 117 8.59 -3.34 -10.31
CA TYR A 117 7.85 -2.71 -9.23
C TYR A 117 8.19 -1.23 -9.12
N GLN A 118 7.18 -0.37 -9.19
CA GLN A 118 7.29 1.09 -9.12
C GLN A 118 6.48 1.68 -7.95
N GLY A 119 5.99 0.83 -7.03
CA GLY A 119 5.19 1.27 -5.89
C GLY A 119 3.76 1.68 -6.24
N LYS A 120 3.26 1.31 -7.43
CA LYS A 120 1.86 1.55 -7.82
C LYS A 120 0.91 0.69 -6.99
N THR A 121 -0.28 1.21 -6.68
CA THR A 121 -1.30 0.51 -5.87
C THR A 121 -1.64 -0.86 -6.44
N GLU A 122 -1.88 -0.94 -7.75
CA GLU A 122 -2.20 -2.21 -8.44
C GLU A 122 -1.09 -3.26 -8.29
N GLN A 123 0.17 -2.84 -8.35
CA GLN A 123 1.31 -3.74 -8.17
C GLN A 123 1.40 -4.25 -6.73
N ARG A 124 1.17 -3.35 -5.75
CA ARG A 124 1.19 -3.69 -4.33
C ARG A 124 0.10 -4.71 -3.98
N GLU A 125 -1.12 -4.47 -4.46
CA GLU A 125 -2.25 -5.38 -4.28
C GLU A 125 -1.96 -6.73 -4.95
N TYR A 126 -1.49 -6.72 -6.20
CA TYR A 126 -1.14 -7.93 -6.91
C TYR A 126 -0.09 -8.78 -6.18
N VAL A 127 1.01 -8.17 -5.72
CA VAL A 127 2.05 -8.89 -4.97
C VAL A 127 1.47 -9.48 -3.68
N LYS A 128 0.70 -8.69 -2.93
CA LYS A 128 0.11 -9.14 -1.66
C LYS A 128 -0.81 -10.36 -1.85
N GLU A 129 -1.61 -10.38 -2.91
CA GLU A 129 -2.58 -11.44 -3.17
C GLU A 129 -1.94 -12.71 -3.75
N ASN A 130 -0.92 -12.56 -4.60
CA ASN A 130 -0.43 -13.67 -5.42
C ASN A 130 0.88 -14.28 -4.92
N THR A 131 1.72 -13.54 -4.19
CA THR A 131 3.06 -14.02 -3.79
C THR A 131 3.01 -15.31 -3.01
N LYS A 132 2.13 -15.42 -2.00
CA LYS A 132 2.03 -16.62 -1.18
C LYS A 132 1.74 -17.87 -2.02
N LYS A 133 0.73 -17.79 -2.89
CA LYS A 133 0.34 -18.91 -3.76
C LYS A 133 1.50 -19.33 -4.66
N VAL A 134 2.14 -18.38 -5.33
CA VAL A 134 3.25 -18.66 -6.24
C VAL A 134 4.44 -19.27 -5.50
N LEU A 135 4.83 -18.72 -4.35
CA LEU A 135 5.94 -19.25 -3.56
C LEU A 135 5.68 -20.69 -3.08
N MET A 136 4.46 -21.02 -2.65
CA MET A 136 4.09 -22.39 -2.29
C MET A 136 4.20 -23.36 -3.48
N GLU A 137 3.81 -22.93 -4.67
CA GLU A 137 3.93 -23.78 -5.87
C GLU A 137 5.39 -23.92 -6.34
N MET A 138 6.22 -22.89 -6.13
CA MET A 138 7.66 -22.98 -6.38
C MET A 138 8.32 -23.92 -5.38
N ASP A 139 7.99 -23.84 -4.10
CA ASP A 139 8.54 -24.72 -3.07
C ASP A 139 8.30 -26.21 -3.41
N LYS A 140 7.05 -26.59 -3.74
CA LYS A 140 6.70 -27.94 -4.23
C LYS A 140 7.41 -28.35 -5.52
N LEU A 141 7.73 -27.38 -6.38
CA LEU A 141 8.50 -27.66 -7.60
C LEU A 141 9.96 -27.95 -7.23
N LEU A 142 10.53 -27.18 -6.30
CA LEU A 142 11.91 -27.30 -5.84
C LEU A 142 12.16 -28.55 -4.99
N GLU A 143 11.14 -29.11 -4.35
CA GLU A 143 11.21 -30.46 -3.74
C GLU A 143 11.60 -31.56 -4.76
N LYS A 144 11.40 -31.32 -6.06
CA LYS A 144 11.76 -32.26 -7.14
C LYS A 144 13.19 -32.08 -7.65
N LEU A 145 13.99 -31.24 -6.99
CA LEU A 145 15.40 -31.09 -7.29
C LEU A 145 16.17 -32.40 -7.04
N PRO A 146 17.26 -32.64 -7.77
CA PRO A 146 18.20 -33.69 -7.43
C PRO A 146 18.72 -33.51 -5.99
N GLU A 147 18.90 -34.60 -5.25
CA GLU A 147 19.35 -34.56 -3.85
C GLU A 147 20.65 -33.77 -3.66
N GLU A 148 21.60 -33.88 -4.60
CA GLU A 148 22.85 -33.13 -4.59
C GLU A 148 22.63 -31.61 -4.64
N ALA A 149 21.65 -31.15 -5.43
CA ALA A 149 21.31 -29.74 -5.54
C ALA A 149 20.61 -29.23 -4.26
N ILE A 150 19.74 -30.06 -3.66
CA ILE A 150 19.09 -29.76 -2.38
C ILE A 150 20.13 -29.66 -1.27
N ASP A 151 21.04 -30.62 -1.15
CA ASP A 151 22.08 -30.62 -0.12
C ASP A 151 22.98 -29.39 -0.25
N LYS A 152 23.41 -29.06 -1.46
CA LYS A 152 24.21 -27.84 -1.73
C LYS A 152 23.44 -26.57 -1.39
N PHE A 153 22.16 -26.49 -1.76
CA PHE A 153 21.34 -25.32 -1.48
C PHE A 153 21.11 -25.14 0.02
N SER A 154 20.75 -26.21 0.74
CA SER A 154 20.47 -26.18 2.19
C SER A 154 21.63 -25.66 3.05
N LYS A 155 22.86 -25.76 2.55
CA LYS A 155 24.09 -25.30 3.23
C LYS A 155 24.55 -23.91 2.79
N SER A 156 23.81 -23.25 1.89
CA SER A 156 24.17 -21.95 1.31
C SER A 156 23.41 -20.81 1.98
N ASP A 157 23.98 -19.61 1.93
CA ASP A 157 23.32 -18.38 2.40
C ASP A 157 21.99 -18.09 1.66
N ASP A 158 21.85 -18.60 0.43
CA ASP A 158 20.62 -18.49 -0.34
C ASP A 158 19.44 -19.23 0.34
N PHE A 159 19.71 -20.28 1.12
CA PHE A 159 18.67 -20.98 1.88
C PHE A 159 18.12 -20.13 3.02
N GLU A 160 18.97 -19.39 3.73
CA GLU A 160 18.52 -18.47 4.77
C GLU A 160 17.65 -17.35 4.18
N GLN A 161 18.08 -16.77 3.06
CA GLN A 161 17.31 -15.75 2.35
C GLN A 161 15.96 -16.29 1.86
N TYR A 162 15.95 -17.52 1.32
CA TYR A 162 14.74 -18.19 0.85
C TYR A 162 13.75 -18.41 2.00
N ASN A 163 14.20 -19.00 3.12
CA ASN A 163 13.36 -19.27 4.28
C ASN A 163 12.82 -17.99 4.93
N LYS A 164 13.64 -16.95 5.05
CA LYS A 164 13.20 -15.65 5.58
C LYS A 164 12.00 -15.11 4.82
N VAL A 165 12.00 -15.23 3.49
CA VAL A 165 10.88 -14.78 2.66
C VAL A 165 9.69 -15.73 2.77
N LEU A 166 9.89 -17.05 2.85
CA LEU A 166 8.77 -17.97 3.12
C LEU A 166 8.07 -17.65 4.45
N GLU A 167 8.83 -17.42 5.52
CA GLU A 167 8.31 -17.03 6.84
C GLU A 167 7.54 -15.71 6.78
N MET A 168 8.05 -14.72 6.04
CA MET A 168 7.39 -13.42 5.83
C MET A 168 5.98 -13.56 5.24
N TYR A 169 5.76 -14.56 4.38
CA TYR A 169 4.46 -14.87 3.76
C TYR A 169 3.68 -16.00 4.47
N GLY A 170 4.21 -16.50 5.59
CA GLY A 170 3.60 -17.55 6.42
C GLY A 170 3.41 -18.86 5.66
N ILE A 171 4.45 -19.27 4.94
CA ILE A 171 4.56 -20.56 4.23
C ILE A 171 5.37 -21.51 5.10
#